data_AF-A0A2S6HRM7-F1
#
_entry.id   AF-A0A2S6HRM7-F1
#
_cell.length_a   1.000
_cell.length_b   1.000
_cell.length_c   1.000
_cell.angle_alpha   90.00
_cell.angle_beta   90.00
_cell.angle_gamma   90.00
#
_symmetry.space_group_name_H-M   'P 1'
#
loop_
_entity.id
_entity.type
_entity.pdbx_description
1 polymer ?
#
loop_
_entity_poly.entity_id
_entity_poly.type
_entity_poly.pdbx_seq_one_letter_code
_entity_poly.pdbx_strand_id
1 'polypeptide(L)'
;MNSKFDVLSEMEQKSIFAGAAEVPMSPLYLTKTACEVKATALVVTGTVKNISIHSVAQEIFAHACCYYGASVLKGLGVENDIVDDIYRRANPVNIDDGLDTPKRVAAYILIWNLAPDVFPL
;
A
#
# COMPACT_ATOMS: atom_id res chain seq x y z
N MET A 1 -29.43 20.13 -30.37
CA MET A 1 -28.62 19.12 -29.63
C MET A 1 -27.43 19.85 -29.01
N ASN A 2 -27.55 20.32 -27.77
CA ASN A 2 -26.43 20.89 -27.02
C ASN A 2 -25.75 19.76 -26.26
N SER A 3 -24.67 19.23 -26.82
CA SER A 3 -23.82 18.24 -26.16
C SER A 3 -23.08 18.93 -25.02
N LYS A 4 -23.66 18.91 -23.81
CA LYS A 4 -22.98 19.21 -22.53
C LYS A 4 -22.01 18.06 -22.16
N PHE A 5 -21.16 17.65 -23.09
CA PHE A 5 -19.96 16.92 -22.72
C PHE A 5 -18.89 17.98 -22.49
N ASP A 6 -19.02 18.61 -21.33
CA ASP A 6 -18.00 19.47 -20.75
C ASP A 6 -16.67 18.71 -20.80
N VAL A 7 -15.67 19.39 -21.36
CA VAL A 7 -14.27 18.97 -21.36
C VAL A 7 -13.82 19.03 -19.91
N LEU A 8 -14.05 17.94 -19.16
CA LEU A 8 -13.46 17.74 -17.84
C LEU A 8 -11.95 17.89 -17.98
N SER A 9 -11.33 18.64 -17.06
CA SER A 9 -9.89 18.82 -17.07
C SER A 9 -9.18 17.47 -17.00
N GLU A 10 -7.96 17.35 -17.54
CA GLU A 10 -7.19 16.09 -17.51
C GLU A 10 -7.01 15.54 -16.08
N MET A 11 -7.01 16.41 -15.07
CA MET A 11 -6.97 16.04 -13.65
C MET A 11 -8.29 15.42 -13.18
N GLU A 12 -9.42 15.99 -13.57
CA GLU A 12 -10.75 15.44 -13.26
C GLU A 12 -10.99 14.13 -14.02
N GLN A 13 -10.52 14.01 -15.26
CA GLN A 13 -10.55 12.75 -16.00
C GLN A 13 -9.66 11.69 -15.34
N LYS A 14 -8.40 12.02 -14.97
CA LYS A 14 -7.54 11.10 -14.21
C LYS A 14 -8.18 10.67 -12.89
N SER A 15 -8.84 11.59 -12.19
CA SER A 15 -9.56 11.31 -10.94
C SER A 15 -10.75 10.36 -11.12
N ILE A 16 -11.43 10.39 -12.28
CA ILE A 16 -12.56 9.49 -12.57
C ILE A 16 -12.09 8.08 -12.95
N PHE A 17 -10.89 7.96 -13.51
CA PHE A 17 -10.31 6.66 -13.89
C PHE A 17 -9.41 6.04 -12.82
N ALA A 18 -8.95 6.82 -11.84
CA ALA A 18 -8.14 6.35 -10.74
C ALA A 18 -8.94 5.45 -9.78
N GLY A 19 -8.48 4.22 -9.59
CA GLY A 19 -8.85 3.37 -8.47
C GLY A 19 -8.20 3.84 -7.17
N ALA A 20 -8.81 3.45 -6.05
CA ALA A 20 -8.25 3.62 -4.73
C ALA A 20 -8.91 2.60 -3.79
N ALA A 21 -8.19 2.16 -2.77
CA ALA A 21 -8.71 1.25 -1.77
C ALA A 21 -8.24 1.63 -0.36
N GLU A 22 -9.17 1.59 0.59
CA GLU A 22 -8.85 1.58 2.00
C GLU A 22 -8.88 0.14 2.51
N VAL A 23 -7.75 -0.35 3.01
CA VAL A 23 -7.61 -1.71 3.56
C VAL A 23 -7.47 -1.62 5.08
N PRO A 24 -8.49 -2.02 5.85
CA PRO A 24 -8.38 -2.06 7.31
C PRO A 24 -7.24 -2.96 7.75
N MET A 25 -6.46 -2.52 8.73
CA MET A 25 -5.30 -3.29 9.18
C MET A 25 -5.71 -4.60 9.86
N SER A 26 -5.03 -5.70 9.53
CA SER A 26 -5.31 -7.04 10.06
C SER A 26 -4.01 -7.76 10.39
N PRO A 27 -3.94 -8.52 11.51
CA PRO A 27 -2.75 -9.32 11.82
C PRO A 27 -2.41 -10.37 10.74
N LEU A 28 -3.39 -10.77 9.91
CA LEU A 28 -3.14 -11.66 8.76
C LEU A 28 -2.12 -11.06 7.78
N TYR A 29 -2.02 -9.74 7.72
CA TYR A 29 -1.09 -9.04 6.83
C TYR A 29 0.36 -9.05 7.33
N LEU A 30 0.65 -9.70 8.46
CA LEU A 30 2.03 -10.10 8.82
C LEU A 30 2.54 -11.29 8.00
N THR A 31 1.76 -11.78 7.03
CA THR A 31 2.18 -12.83 6.09
C THR A 31 2.18 -12.28 4.67
N LYS A 32 3.30 -12.42 3.94
CA LYS A 32 3.43 -11.92 2.56
C LYS A 32 2.39 -12.53 1.62
N THR A 33 2.15 -13.84 1.71
CA THR A 33 1.13 -14.52 0.90
C THR A 33 -0.28 -13.95 1.12
N ALA A 34 -0.65 -13.59 2.35
CA ALA A 34 -1.95 -12.98 2.62
C ALA A 34 -2.06 -11.58 1.99
N CYS A 35 -0.96 -10.83 1.98
CA CYS A 35 -0.88 -9.54 1.31
C CYS A 35 -0.97 -9.68 -0.21
N GLU A 36 -0.30 -10.67 -0.81
CA GLU A 36 -0.41 -10.99 -2.24
C GLU A 36 -1.82 -11.38 -2.65
N VAL A 37 -2.51 -12.20 -1.84
CA VAL A 37 -3.92 -12.57 -2.08
C VAL A 37 -4.82 -11.33 -2.05
N LYS A 38 -4.65 -10.46 -1.05
CA LYS A 38 -5.43 -9.21 -0.94
C LYS A 38 -5.13 -8.26 -2.11
N ALA A 39 -3.86 -8.08 -2.45
CA ALA A 39 -3.41 -7.25 -3.56
C ALA A 39 -3.95 -7.76 -4.92
N THR A 40 -3.91 -9.08 -5.13
CA THR A 40 -4.48 -9.72 -6.32
C THR A 40 -5.97 -9.40 -6.43
N ALA A 41 -6.72 -9.53 -5.34
CA ALA A 41 -8.14 -9.20 -5.34
C ALA A 41 -8.39 -7.73 -5.71
N LEU A 42 -7.60 -6.79 -5.17
CA LEU A 42 -7.76 -5.36 -5.44
C LEU A 42 -7.46 -4.99 -6.91
N VAL A 43 -6.37 -5.52 -7.47
CA VAL A 43 -5.94 -5.20 -8.83
C VAL A 43 -6.80 -5.92 -9.87
N VAL A 44 -7.10 -7.22 -9.69
CA VAL A 44 -7.87 -8.00 -10.67
C VAL A 44 -9.33 -7.54 -10.76
N THR A 45 -9.91 -7.09 -9.64
CA THR A 45 -11.27 -6.50 -9.65
C THR A 45 -11.29 -5.06 -10.21
N GLY A 46 -10.13 -4.47 -10.46
CA GLY A 46 -10.01 -3.07 -10.92
C GLY A 46 -10.32 -2.04 -9.84
N THR A 47 -10.32 -2.44 -8.56
CA THR A 47 -10.49 -1.53 -7.41
C THR A 47 -9.32 -0.55 -7.34
N VAL A 48 -8.12 -1.05 -7.62
CA VAL A 48 -6.90 -0.26 -7.80
C VAL A 48 -6.34 -0.57 -9.20
N LYS A 49 -5.86 0.45 -9.91
CA LYS A 49 -5.36 0.36 -11.29
C LYS A 49 -3.96 0.97 -11.39
N ASN A 50 -3.29 0.70 -12.51
CA ASN A 50 -1.97 1.27 -12.84
C ASN A 50 -0.83 0.99 -11.83
N ILE A 51 -1.05 0.07 -10.89
CA ILE A 51 -0.09 -0.40 -9.90
C ILE A 51 0.07 -1.92 -10.01
N SER A 52 1.27 -2.44 -9.72
CA SER A 52 1.49 -3.88 -9.74
C SER A 52 0.92 -4.55 -8.49
N ILE A 53 0.44 -5.79 -8.62
CA ILE A 53 0.01 -6.63 -7.48
C ILE A 53 1.12 -6.70 -6.43
N HIS A 54 2.38 -6.85 -6.87
CA HIS A 54 3.51 -6.95 -5.95
C HIS A 54 3.71 -5.66 -5.15
N SER A 55 3.60 -4.50 -5.78
CA SER A 55 3.73 -3.21 -5.09
C SER A 55 2.63 -3.00 -4.04
N VAL A 56 1.38 -3.34 -4.37
CA VAL A 56 0.27 -3.29 -3.40
C VAL A 56 0.51 -4.26 -2.24
N ALA A 57 1.01 -5.47 -2.51
CA ALA A 57 1.33 -6.44 -1.47
C ALA A 57 2.44 -5.95 -0.54
N GLN A 58 3.49 -5.32 -1.09
CA GLN A 58 4.58 -4.73 -0.33
C GLN A 58 4.09 -3.63 0.61
N GLU A 59 3.22 -2.75 0.11
CA GLU A 59 2.63 -1.68 0.90
C GLU A 59 1.80 -2.21 2.07
N ILE A 60 0.84 -3.12 1.80
CA ILE A 60 0.02 -3.74 2.85
C ILE A 60 0.88 -4.41 3.92
N PHE A 61 1.89 -5.18 3.50
CA PHE A 61 2.79 -5.88 4.40
C PHE A 61 3.65 -4.92 5.24
N ALA A 62 4.20 -3.88 4.62
CA ALA A 62 5.01 -2.88 5.32
C ALA A 62 4.19 -2.15 6.39
N HIS A 63 2.95 -1.77 6.07
CA HIS A 63 2.04 -1.18 7.05
C HIS A 63 1.73 -2.14 8.21
N ALA A 64 1.50 -3.43 7.93
CA ALA A 64 1.25 -4.42 8.97
C ALA A 64 2.45 -4.62 9.91
N CYS A 65 3.66 -4.76 9.34
CA CYS A 65 4.88 -4.90 10.11
C CYS A 65 5.15 -3.65 10.97
N CYS A 66 4.94 -2.44 10.44
CA CYS A 66 5.07 -1.22 11.21
C CYS A 66 4.00 -1.13 12.31
N TYR A 67 2.75 -1.53 12.03
CA TYR A 67 1.64 -1.43 12.98
C TYR A 67 1.77 -2.38 14.18
N TYR A 68 2.13 -3.65 13.93
CA TYR A 68 2.17 -4.67 14.96
C TYR A 68 3.58 -4.98 15.50
N GLY A 69 4.63 -4.71 14.71
CA GLY A 69 5.99 -5.19 14.96
C GLY A 69 7.06 -4.11 14.86
N ALA A 70 6.73 -2.84 15.15
CA ALA A 70 7.63 -1.70 15.01
C ALA A 70 9.00 -1.92 15.69
N SER A 71 9.04 -2.49 16.91
CA SER A 71 10.27 -2.75 17.65
C SER A 71 11.17 -3.76 16.93
N VAL A 72 10.58 -4.84 16.40
CA VAL A 72 11.29 -5.87 15.64
C VAL A 72 11.87 -5.27 14.35
N LEU A 73 11.07 -4.49 13.61
CA LEU A 73 11.53 -3.81 12.39
C LEU A 73 12.72 -2.86 12.64
N LYS A 74 12.65 -2.08 13.72
CA LYS A 74 13.74 -1.19 14.12
C LYS A 74 14.99 -2.01 14.48
N GLY A 75 14.82 -3.16 15.14
CA GLY A 75 15.89 -4.11 15.42
C GLY A 75 16.52 -4.74 14.18
N LEU A 76 15.78 -4.84 13.07
CA LEU A 76 16.28 -5.28 11.76
C LEU A 76 17.01 -4.17 10.97
N GLY A 77 17.12 -2.96 11.54
CA GLY A 77 17.86 -1.85 10.95
C GLY A 77 17.03 -0.91 10.07
N VAL A 78 15.69 -1.00 10.12
CA VAL A 78 14.83 0.00 9.46
C VAL A 78 14.81 1.28 10.30
N GLU A 79 15.03 2.43 9.65
CA GLU A 79 15.12 3.73 10.34
C GLU A 79 13.83 4.04 11.12
N ASN A 80 13.99 4.62 12.32
CA ASN A 80 12.87 4.88 13.22
C ASN A 80 11.84 5.83 12.62
N ASP A 81 12.28 6.87 11.91
CA ASP A 81 11.39 7.86 11.28
C ASP A 81 10.53 7.25 10.17
N ILE A 82 11.09 6.29 9.40
CA ILE A 82 10.38 5.52 8.39
C ILE A 82 9.30 4.66 9.05
N VAL A 83 9.68 3.88 10.08
CA VAL A 83 8.72 3.02 10.79
C VAL A 83 7.59 3.86 11.40
N ASP A 84 7.91 5.01 12.00
CA ASP A 84 6.94 5.88 12.66
C ASP A 84 6.05 6.65 11.66
N ASP A 85 6.54 6.99 10.45
CA ASP A 85 5.70 7.55 9.38
C ASP A 85 4.72 6.52 8.83
N ILE A 86 5.17 5.29 8.54
CA ILE A 86 4.31 4.23 8.01
C ILE A 86 3.28 3.81 9.07
N TYR A 87 3.70 3.67 10.34
CA TYR A 87 2.81 3.34 11.46
C TYR A 87 1.61 4.29 11.57
N ARG A 88 1.85 5.61 11.47
CA ARG A 88 0.80 6.63 11.58
C ARG A 88 -0.25 6.57 10.46
N ARG A 89 0.04 5.86 9.38
CA ARG A 89 -0.80 5.72 8.18
C ARG A 89 -1.29 4.28 7.98
N ALA A 90 -1.08 3.40 8.95
CA ALA A 90 -1.27 1.97 8.76
C ALA A 90 -2.70 1.49 8.97
N ASN A 91 -3.62 2.29 9.53
CA ASN A 91 -4.99 1.85 9.71
C ASN A 91 -6.01 2.98 9.44
N PRO A 92 -6.71 2.96 8.28
CA PRO A 92 -6.56 2.01 7.18
C PRO A 92 -5.27 2.22 6.36
N VAL A 93 -4.87 1.21 5.58
CA VAL A 93 -3.87 1.36 4.51
C VAL A 93 -4.56 1.96 3.29
N ASN A 94 -4.10 3.12 2.84
CA ASN A 94 -4.68 3.81 1.69
C ASN A 94 -3.86 3.49 0.44
N ILE A 95 -4.37 2.62 -0.42
CA ILE A 95 -3.73 2.26 -1.68
C ILE A 95 -4.26 3.18 -2.78
N ASP A 96 -3.38 4.01 -3.33
CA ASP A 96 -3.66 4.90 -4.47
C ASP A 96 -2.99 4.40 -5.75
N ASP A 97 -3.66 4.62 -6.89
CA ASP A 97 -3.20 4.27 -8.24
C ASP A 97 -1.82 4.87 -8.65
N GLY A 98 -1.40 5.94 -8.00
CA GLY A 98 -0.19 6.69 -8.34
C GLY A 98 1.10 6.18 -7.70
N LEU A 99 1.01 5.13 -6.87
CA LEU A 99 2.00 4.81 -5.85
C LEU A 99 2.21 5.97 -4.87
N ASP A 100 2.64 5.60 -3.68
CA ASP A 100 3.07 6.55 -2.69
C ASP A 100 4.35 7.32 -3.10
N THR A 101 4.76 8.32 -2.31
CA THR A 101 6.02 9.04 -2.58
C THR A 101 7.20 8.06 -2.78
N PRO A 102 8.21 8.38 -3.61
CA PRO A 102 9.34 7.47 -3.85
C PRO A 102 10.06 6.99 -2.58
N LYS A 103 10.13 7.84 -1.54
CA LYS A 103 10.70 7.47 -0.22
C LYS A 103 9.89 6.34 0.43
N ARG A 104 8.55 6.41 0.40
CA ARG A 104 7.67 5.38 0.97
C ARG A 104 7.73 4.09 0.18
N VAL A 105 7.68 4.16 -1.16
CA VAL A 105 7.83 2.98 -2.02
C VAL A 105 9.15 2.26 -1.74
N ALA A 106 10.26 3.00 -1.61
CA ALA A 106 11.55 2.42 -1.26
C ALA A 106 11.53 1.75 0.13
N ALA A 107 10.85 2.35 1.10
CA ALA A 107 10.67 1.75 2.43
C ALA A 107 9.85 0.45 2.37
N TYR A 108 8.79 0.38 1.57
CA TYR A 108 7.98 -0.84 1.40
C TYR A 108 8.82 -1.99 0.82
N ILE A 109 9.62 -1.69 -0.20
CA ILE A 109 10.56 -2.65 -0.82
C ILE A 109 11.62 -3.11 0.19
N LEU A 110 12.19 -2.18 0.95
CA LEU A 110 13.19 -2.50 1.98
C LEU A 110 12.61 -3.45 3.03
N ILE A 111 11.46 -3.10 3.59
CA ILE A 111 10.77 -3.93 4.60
C ILE A 111 10.44 -5.31 4.02
N TRP A 112 9.91 -5.37 2.80
CA TRP A 112 9.61 -6.64 2.14
C TRP A 112 10.82 -7.57 2.00
N ASN A 113 12.00 -7.02 1.72
CA ASN A 113 13.22 -7.80 1.51
C ASN A 113 13.91 -8.19 2.83
N LEU A 114 13.83 -7.35 3.86
CA LEU A 114 14.46 -7.63 5.17
C LEU A 114 13.62 -8.56 6.04
N ALA A 115 12.30 -8.40 5.99
CA ALA A 115 11.38 -9.16 6.82
C ALA A 115 11.20 -10.60 6.29
N PRO A 116 11.07 -11.59 7.20
CA PRO A 116 10.69 -12.94 6.82
C PRO A 116 9.29 -12.97 6.19
N ASP A 117 8.95 -14.06 5.51
CA ASP A 117 7.65 -14.22 4.83
C ASP A 117 6.46 -14.25 5.81
N VAL A 118 6.73 -14.67 7.05
CA VAL A 118 5.82 -14.56 8.19
C VAL A 118 6.53 -13.73 9.27
N PHE A 119 6.03 -12.52 9.51
CA PHE A 119 6.64 -11.58 10.44
C PHE A 119 6.27 -11.93 11.90
N PRO A 120 7.25 -12.09 12.79
CA PRO A 120 6.97 -12.39 14.19
C PRO A 120 6.44 -11.16 14.94
N LEU A 121 5.58 -11.41 15.91
CA LEU A 121 5.13 -10.43 16.91
C LEU A 121 6.10 -10.34 18.08
#